data_AF-A0A368GAI2-F1
#
_entry.id   AF-A0A368GAI2-F1
#
_cell.length_a   1.000
_cell.length_b   1.000
_cell.length_c   1.000
_cell.angle_alpha   90.00
_cell.angle_beta   90.00
_cell.angle_gamma   90.00
#
_symmetry.space_group_name_H-M   'P 1'
#
loop_
_entity.id
_entity.type
_entity.pdbx_description
1 polymer ?
#
loop_
_entity_poly.entity_id
_entity_poly.type
_entity_poly.pdbx_seq_one_letter_code
_entity_poly.pdbx_strand_id
1 'polypeptide(L)'
;MASVLNEDDLLRTPDEVDSQDEMDLEEGTNDSVSALYNKEFDKLAAKILSQLNLVGITCDSELGKSMRTDDPRRECIMASVQEQKAVAKEIVKGTLAELHDLGCPQVGADLIQALKQSRIYKGTQLQKRLERHKAIKKMEHLRQQVEELGHVREADVQQKSGIEQRPAPVEGLRAADLDAISPQVLREYAERRIREQSRNTTFIGHR
;
A
#
# COMPACT_ATOMS: atom_id res chain seq x y z
N MET A 1 3.05 -57.92 -22.47
CA MET A 1 1.83 -57.40 -21.83
C MET A 1 2.29 -56.69 -20.56
N ALA A 2 2.38 -55.35 -20.57
CA ALA A 2 1.46 -54.41 -19.90
C ALA A 2 1.61 -54.47 -18.35
N SER A 3 2.28 -53.47 -17.73
CA SER A 3 1.70 -52.32 -16.99
C SER A 3 0.83 -52.76 -15.81
N VAL A 4 0.96 -52.26 -14.57
CA VAL A 4 0.85 -50.86 -14.13
C VAL A 4 1.48 -50.73 -12.73
N LEU A 5 2.27 -49.67 -12.52
CA LEU A 5 2.69 -49.17 -11.21
C LEU A 5 1.50 -48.47 -10.56
N ASN A 6 1.11 -48.88 -9.35
CA ASN A 6 -0.07 -48.37 -8.66
C ASN A 6 0.23 -46.99 -8.02
N GLU A 7 -0.62 -46.00 -8.31
CA GLU A 7 -0.40 -44.56 -8.11
C GLU A 7 -0.91 -44.01 -6.77
N ASP A 8 -0.92 -44.82 -5.70
CA ASP A 8 -1.62 -44.46 -4.45
C ASP A 8 -0.75 -43.72 -3.39
N ASP A 9 0.37 -43.11 -3.77
CA ASP A 9 1.33 -42.50 -2.81
C ASP A 9 1.49 -40.96 -2.94
N LEU A 10 0.51 -40.25 -3.54
CA LEU A 10 0.65 -38.81 -3.82
C LEU A 10 -0.44 -37.87 -3.28
N LEU A 11 -1.28 -38.31 -2.34
CA LEU A 11 -2.26 -37.42 -1.70
C LEU A 11 -2.15 -37.43 -0.17
N ARG A 12 -0.95 -37.13 0.34
CA ARG A 12 -0.79 -36.70 1.73
C ARG A 12 -0.80 -35.17 1.77
N THR A 13 -1.97 -34.59 2.00
CA THR A 13 -2.09 -33.18 2.38
C THR A 13 -1.56 -33.01 3.81
N PRO A 14 -0.49 -32.25 4.06
CA PRO A 14 -0.26 -31.68 5.37
C PRO A 14 -1.12 -30.41 5.46
N ASP A 15 -1.89 -30.27 6.53
CA ASP A 15 -2.22 -28.98 7.18
C ASP A 15 -3.56 -29.08 7.90
N GLU A 16 -3.54 -29.53 9.16
CA GLU A 16 -4.43 -29.00 10.21
C GLU A 16 -3.69 -29.12 11.55
N VAL A 17 -2.64 -28.31 11.71
CA VAL A 17 -2.17 -27.91 13.05
C VAL A 17 -2.34 -26.40 13.12
N ASP A 18 -3.59 -25.93 13.12
CA ASP A 18 -3.82 -24.52 13.43
C ASP A 18 -3.77 -24.37 14.94
N SER A 19 -2.59 -23.93 15.35
CA SER A 19 -2.18 -23.72 16.71
C SER A 19 -3.03 -22.61 17.31
N GLN A 20 -3.48 -22.90 18.51
CA GLN A 20 -4.28 -22.06 19.38
C GLN A 20 -3.45 -20.83 19.81
N ASP A 21 -3.28 -19.85 18.92
CA ASP A 21 -2.68 -18.56 19.24
C ASP A 21 -3.75 -17.66 19.86
N GLU A 22 -4.03 -17.89 21.14
CA GLU A 22 -4.53 -16.88 22.06
C GLU A 22 -3.42 -15.84 22.28
N MET A 23 -3.19 -14.98 21.29
CA MET A 23 -2.32 -13.83 21.49
C MET A 23 -3.08 -12.75 22.25
N ASP A 24 -2.59 -12.54 23.48
CA ASP A 24 -2.84 -11.41 24.36
C ASP A 24 -3.25 -10.14 23.61
N LEU A 25 -4.47 -9.68 23.91
CA LEU A 25 -4.93 -8.35 23.59
C LEU A 25 -4.17 -7.36 24.48
N GLU A 26 -2.93 -7.05 24.09
CA GLU A 26 -2.28 -5.82 24.54
C GLU A 26 -3.18 -4.66 24.09
N GLU A 27 -3.86 -4.10 25.09
CA GLU A 27 -4.79 -2.99 25.07
C GLU A 27 -4.03 -1.69 24.75
N GLY A 28 -3.40 -1.65 23.59
CA GLY A 28 -2.92 -0.41 23.00
C GLY A 28 -4.16 0.44 22.74
N THR A 29 -4.34 1.47 23.58
CA THR A 29 -5.35 2.52 23.49
C THR A 29 -5.28 3.18 22.12
N ASN A 30 -5.87 2.52 21.13
CA ASN A 30 -6.25 3.10 19.86
C ASN A 30 -7.48 3.94 20.18
N ASP A 31 -7.27 5.09 20.81
CA ASP A 31 -8.28 6.12 20.87
C ASP A 31 -8.69 6.37 19.42
N SER A 32 -9.88 5.87 19.08
CA SER A 32 -10.45 6.03 17.75
C SER A 32 -10.36 7.50 17.35
N VAL A 33 -10.08 7.79 16.08
CA VAL A 33 -10.05 9.17 15.57
C VAL A 33 -11.34 9.93 15.95
N SER A 34 -12.47 9.21 16.01
CA SER A 34 -13.75 9.73 16.49
C SER A 34 -13.75 10.07 17.98
N ALA A 35 -13.09 9.27 18.83
CA ALA A 35 -12.99 9.52 20.26
C ALA A 35 -12.13 10.77 20.56
N LEU A 36 -11.02 10.94 19.83
CA LEU A 36 -10.18 12.13 19.94
C LEU A 36 -10.93 13.39 19.47
N TYR A 37 -11.65 13.29 18.36
CA TYR A 37 -12.50 14.38 17.87
C TYR A 37 -13.56 14.79 18.91
N ASN A 38 -14.35 13.83 19.41
CA ASN A 38 -15.41 14.10 20.39
C ASN A 38 -14.85 14.78 21.64
N LYS A 39 -13.72 14.30 22.15
CA LYS A 39 -13.06 14.88 23.32
C LYS A 39 -12.64 16.34 23.12
N GLU A 40 -12.00 16.66 22.00
CA GLU A 40 -11.58 18.05 21.72
C GLU A 40 -12.79 18.94 21.38
N PHE A 41 -13.83 18.38 20.74
CA PHE A 41 -15.09 19.08 20.49
C PHE A 41 -15.79 19.46 21.80
N ASP A 42 -15.98 18.51 22.71
CA ASP A 42 -16.62 18.74 24.02
C ASP A 42 -15.87 19.78 24.84
N LYS A 43 -14.54 19.72 24.81
CA LYS A 43 -13.67 20.71 25.47
C LYS A 43 -13.85 22.11 24.88
N LEU A 44 -14.01 22.25 23.56
CA LEU A 44 -14.30 23.52 22.91
C LEU A 44 -15.71 24.03 23.25
N ALA A 45 -16.72 23.16 23.17
CA ALA A 45 -18.09 23.46 23.54
C ALA A 45 -18.19 23.99 24.98
N ALA A 46 -17.52 23.32 25.93
CA ALA A 46 -17.45 23.73 27.32
C ALA A 46 -16.81 25.13 27.48
N LYS A 47 -15.74 25.43 26.74
CA LYS A 47 -15.10 26.75 26.76
C LYS A 47 -16.04 27.85 26.26
N ILE A 48 -16.74 27.62 25.14
CA ILE A 48 -17.68 28.61 24.57
C ILE A 48 -18.82 28.88 25.57
N LEU A 49 -19.42 27.84 26.13
CA LEU A 49 -20.49 27.97 27.12
C LEU A 49 -20.00 28.67 28.40
N SER A 50 -18.76 28.43 28.81
CA SER A 50 -18.13 29.13 29.94
C SER A 50 -17.97 30.63 29.67
N GLN A 51 -17.57 31.03 28.46
CA GLN A 51 -17.47 32.45 28.10
C GLN A 51 -18.83 33.13 28.14
N LEU A 52 -19.88 32.45 27.67
CA LEU A 52 -21.23 32.98 27.74
C LEU A 52 -21.73 33.14 29.20
N ASN A 53 -21.32 32.25 30.09
CA ASN A 53 -21.62 32.40 31.52
C ASN A 53 -20.98 33.65 32.12
N LEU A 54 -19.79 34.03 31.67
CA LEU A 54 -19.03 35.18 32.14
C LEU A 54 -19.71 36.51 31.78
N VAL A 55 -20.41 36.60 30.64
CA VAL A 55 -21.08 37.82 30.17
C VAL A 55 -21.96 38.44 31.26
N GLY A 56 -22.81 37.65 31.91
CA GLY A 56 -23.70 38.15 32.96
C GLY A 56 -22.94 38.70 34.19
N ILE A 57 -21.80 38.08 34.53
CA ILE A 57 -20.95 38.53 35.64
C ILE A 57 -20.25 39.84 35.28
N THR A 58 -19.73 39.94 34.06
CA THR A 58 -19.09 41.17 33.56
C THR A 58 -20.09 42.32 33.49
N CYS A 59 -21.29 42.09 32.94
CA CYS A 59 -22.34 43.12 32.88
C CYS A 59 -22.74 43.61 34.28
N ASP A 60 -22.94 42.70 35.24
CA ASP A 60 -23.29 43.09 36.61
C ASP A 60 -22.17 43.89 37.29
N SER A 61 -20.91 43.46 37.10
CA SER A 61 -19.73 44.17 37.61
C SER A 61 -19.61 45.58 37.05
N GLU A 62 -19.80 45.76 35.73
CA GLU A 62 -19.75 47.08 35.09
C GLU A 62 -20.90 47.98 35.52
N LEU A 63 -22.13 47.44 35.64
CA LEU A 63 -23.27 48.21 36.16
C LEU A 63 -23.04 48.64 37.61
N GLY A 64 -22.44 47.78 38.43
CA GLY A 64 -22.08 48.09 39.82
C GLY A 64 -21.13 49.28 39.98
N LYS A 65 -20.37 49.65 38.94
CA LYS A 65 -19.49 50.84 38.96
C LYS A 65 -20.25 52.16 38.79
N SER A 66 -21.43 52.12 38.18
CA SER A 66 -22.18 53.34 37.79
C SER A 66 -23.57 53.44 38.42
N MET A 67 -24.12 52.33 38.92
CA MET A 67 -25.50 52.23 39.41
C MET A 67 -25.55 51.49 40.75
N ARG A 68 -26.46 51.94 41.63
CA ARG A 68 -26.72 51.24 42.90
C ARG A 68 -27.47 49.93 42.68
N THR A 69 -27.39 49.03 43.65
CA THR A 69 -28.06 47.71 43.62
C THR A 69 -29.58 47.79 43.68
N ASP A 70 -30.12 48.87 44.22
CA ASP A 70 -31.56 49.15 44.36
C ASP A 70 -32.14 50.00 43.22
N ASP A 71 -31.34 50.32 42.19
CA ASP A 71 -31.81 51.09 41.04
C ASP A 71 -32.70 50.21 40.13
N PRO A 72 -33.99 50.56 39.93
CA PRO A 72 -34.90 49.77 39.09
C PRO A 72 -34.44 49.69 37.62
N ARG A 73 -33.65 50.65 37.13
CA ARG A 73 -33.07 50.58 35.79
C ARG A 73 -32.00 49.51 35.71
N ARG A 74 -31.18 49.34 36.75
CA ARG A 74 -30.15 48.28 36.81
C ARG A 74 -30.83 46.92 36.77
N GLU A 75 -31.91 46.74 37.53
CA GLU A 75 -32.69 45.50 37.55
C GLU A 75 -33.25 45.18 36.16
N CYS A 76 -33.85 46.17 35.49
CA CYS A 76 -34.37 46.02 34.12
C CYS A 76 -33.26 45.63 33.11
N ILE A 77 -32.11 46.32 33.15
CA ILE A 77 -30.96 45.99 32.28
C ILE A 77 -30.47 44.57 32.56
N MET A 78 -30.33 44.18 33.83
CA MET A 78 -29.87 42.84 34.19
C MET A 78 -30.86 41.75 33.76
N ALA A 79 -32.17 42.01 33.85
CA ALA A 79 -33.18 41.11 33.33
C ALA A 79 -33.02 40.89 31.81
N SER A 80 -32.87 41.97 31.04
CA SER A 80 -32.59 41.88 29.60
C SER A 80 -31.28 41.15 29.28
N VAL A 81 -30.22 41.38 30.05
CA VAL A 81 -28.94 40.67 29.90
C VAL A 81 -29.11 39.17 30.13
N GLN A 82 -29.86 38.76 31.16
CA GLN A 82 -30.10 37.34 31.43
C GLN A 82 -30.96 36.69 30.33
N GLU A 83 -31.97 37.40 29.83
CA GLU A 83 -32.80 36.94 28.71
C GLU A 83 -31.96 36.73 27.45
N GLN A 84 -31.18 37.74 27.04
CA GLN A 84 -30.31 37.64 25.87
C GLN A 84 -29.23 36.57 26.03
N LYS A 85 -28.67 36.42 27.24
CA LYS A 85 -27.74 35.34 27.56
C LYS A 85 -28.39 33.96 27.40
N ALA A 86 -29.65 33.81 27.83
CA ALA A 86 -30.37 32.55 27.68
C ALA A 86 -30.63 32.23 26.19
N VAL A 87 -31.08 33.21 25.41
CA VAL A 87 -31.28 33.05 23.95
C VAL A 87 -29.96 32.67 23.27
N ALA A 88 -28.89 33.40 23.54
CA ALA A 88 -27.56 33.09 22.99
C ALA A 88 -27.09 31.69 23.37
N LYS A 89 -27.41 31.22 24.58
CA LYS A 89 -27.03 29.88 25.06
C LYS A 89 -27.72 28.78 24.26
N GLU A 90 -29.01 28.95 23.97
CA GLU A 90 -29.76 27.99 23.17
C GLU A 90 -29.32 27.97 21.71
N ILE A 91 -29.06 29.14 21.11
CA ILE A 91 -28.49 29.22 19.75
C ILE A 91 -27.14 28.50 19.70
N VAL A 92 -26.23 28.80 20.62
CA VAL A 92 -24.90 28.18 20.68
C VAL A 92 -25.00 26.67 20.86
N LYS A 93 -25.88 26.17 21.75
CA LYS A 93 -26.10 24.73 21.90
C LYS A 93 -26.62 24.08 20.62
N GLY A 94 -27.58 24.70 19.96
CA GLY A 94 -28.14 24.20 18.69
C GLY A 94 -27.05 24.11 17.62
N THR A 95 -26.30 25.20 17.41
CA THR A 95 -25.19 25.22 16.45
C THR A 95 -24.09 24.21 16.79
N LEU A 96 -23.75 24.04 18.08
CA LEU A 96 -22.78 23.03 18.49
C LEU A 96 -23.30 21.60 18.22
N ALA A 97 -24.58 21.32 18.44
CA ALA A 97 -25.17 20.03 18.10
C ALA A 97 -25.09 19.75 16.59
N GLU A 98 -25.48 20.72 15.76
CA GLU A 98 -25.38 20.61 14.30
C GLU A 98 -23.92 20.40 13.83
N LEU A 99 -22.97 21.15 14.39
CA LEU A 99 -21.55 21.00 14.07
C LEU A 99 -20.99 19.65 14.50
N HIS A 100 -21.42 19.13 15.64
CA HIS A 100 -21.03 17.81 16.11
C HIS A 100 -21.53 16.72 15.14
N ASP A 101 -22.78 16.83 14.69
CA ASP A 101 -23.39 15.87 13.76
C ASP A 101 -22.73 15.90 12.37
N LEU A 102 -22.29 17.09 11.92
CA LEU A 102 -21.54 17.25 10.67
C LEU A 102 -20.08 16.80 10.77
N GLY A 103 -19.44 17.01 11.92
CA GLY A 103 -18.03 16.72 12.13
C GLY A 103 -17.74 15.28 12.54
N CYS A 104 -18.75 14.54 13.01
CA CYS A 104 -18.66 13.10 13.17
C CYS A 104 -18.51 12.45 11.78
N PRO A 105 -17.38 11.77 11.48
CA PRO A 105 -17.22 11.07 10.22
C PRO A 105 -18.29 9.99 10.13
N GLN A 106 -19.34 10.23 9.33
CA GLN A 106 -20.33 9.21 9.03
C GLN A 106 -19.64 8.18 8.13
N VAL A 107 -19.12 7.13 8.74
CA VAL A 107 -18.71 5.95 8.00
C VAL A 107 -20.01 5.35 7.45
N GLY A 108 -20.19 5.42 6.13
CA GLY A 108 -21.40 4.93 5.48
C GLY A 108 -21.71 3.49 5.91
N ALA A 109 -22.97 3.20 6.21
CA ALA A 109 -23.41 1.87 6.64
C ALA A 109 -22.95 0.78 5.67
N ASP A 110 -22.93 1.09 4.38
CA ASP A 110 -22.44 0.22 3.30
C ASP A 110 -20.96 -0.13 3.46
N LEU A 111 -20.11 0.83 3.86
CA LEU A 111 -18.69 0.58 4.11
C LEU A 111 -18.49 -0.32 5.33
N ILE A 112 -19.24 -0.07 6.40
CA ILE A 112 -19.20 -0.93 7.60
C ILE A 112 -19.64 -2.35 7.24
N GLN A 113 -20.72 -2.49 6.45
CA GLN A 113 -21.22 -3.79 6.01
C GLN A 113 -20.21 -4.49 5.10
N ALA A 114 -19.59 -3.80 4.15
CA ALA A 114 -18.56 -4.35 3.26
C ALA A 114 -17.32 -4.83 4.03
N LEU A 115 -16.88 -4.07 5.04
CA LEU A 115 -15.78 -4.48 5.93
C LEU A 115 -16.15 -5.72 6.74
N LYS A 116 -17.37 -5.78 7.29
CA LYS A 116 -17.89 -6.97 8.01
C LYS A 116 -17.97 -8.20 7.11
N GLN A 117 -18.55 -8.07 5.90
CA GLN A 117 -18.59 -9.14 4.90
C GLN A 117 -17.18 -9.63 4.54
N SER A 118 -16.22 -8.71 4.51
CA SER A 118 -14.80 -9.02 4.27
C SER A 118 -14.06 -9.56 5.49
N ARG A 119 -14.73 -9.69 6.66
CA ARG A 119 -14.16 -10.06 7.96
C ARG A 119 -13.00 -9.15 8.39
N ILE A 120 -13.10 -7.86 8.09
CA ILE A 120 -12.11 -6.83 8.44
C ILE A 120 -12.66 -6.05 9.63
N TYR A 121 -12.05 -6.22 10.80
CA TYR A 121 -12.48 -5.57 12.06
C TYR A 121 -11.46 -4.56 12.59
N LYS A 122 -10.24 -4.57 12.06
CA LYS A 122 -9.15 -3.69 12.48
C LYS A 122 -8.58 -2.92 11.29
N GLY A 123 -8.17 -1.68 11.50
CA GLY A 123 -7.52 -0.86 10.47
C GLY A 123 -6.26 -1.50 9.89
N THR A 124 -5.49 -2.20 10.72
CA THR A 124 -4.29 -2.96 10.31
C THR A 124 -4.62 -4.10 9.34
N GLN A 125 -5.77 -4.77 9.51
CA GLN A 125 -6.23 -5.81 8.58
C GLN A 125 -6.60 -5.20 7.22
N LEU A 126 -7.27 -4.05 7.22
CA LEU A 126 -7.60 -3.33 5.99
C LEU A 126 -6.34 -2.88 5.24
N GLN A 127 -5.39 -2.29 5.97
CA GLN A 127 -4.11 -1.85 5.41
C GLN A 127 -3.33 -3.02 4.80
N LYS A 128 -3.24 -4.15 5.50
CA LYS A 128 -2.58 -5.36 4.99
C LYS A 128 -3.25 -5.89 3.72
N ARG A 129 -4.59 -5.86 3.66
CA ARG A 129 -5.32 -6.24 2.43
C ARG A 129 -5.07 -5.28 1.28
N LEU A 130 -5.06 -3.97 1.53
CA LEU A 130 -4.77 -2.96 0.51
C LEU A 130 -3.37 -3.13 -0.08
N GLU A 131 -2.36 -3.37 0.76
CA GLU A 131 -0.98 -3.61 0.29
C GLU A 131 -0.87 -4.90 -0.54
N ARG A 132 -1.50 -6.00 -0.10
CA ARG A 132 -1.56 -7.24 -0.90
C ARG A 132 -2.22 -7.00 -2.26
N HIS A 133 -3.35 -6.30 -2.28
CA HIS A 133 -4.06 -5.99 -3.52
C HIS A 133 -3.21 -5.11 -4.46
N LYS A 134 -2.46 -4.14 -3.90
CA LYS A 134 -1.50 -3.32 -4.65
C LYS A 134 -0.37 -4.17 -5.26
N ALA A 135 0.12 -5.16 -4.53
CA ALA A 135 1.13 -6.10 -5.03
C ALA A 135 0.58 -6.98 -6.16
N ILE A 136 -0.63 -7.52 -6.02
CA ILE A 136 -1.29 -8.34 -7.06
C ILE A 136 -1.47 -7.54 -8.35
N LYS A 137 -1.98 -6.31 -8.27
CA LYS A 137 -2.12 -5.44 -9.46
C LYS A 137 -0.78 -5.19 -10.18
N LYS A 138 0.31 -5.01 -9.42
CA LYS A 138 1.64 -4.87 -10.01
C LYS A 138 2.09 -6.15 -10.71
N MET A 139 1.83 -7.31 -10.11
CA MET A 139 2.16 -8.61 -10.73
C MET A 139 1.36 -8.86 -12.01
N GLU A 140 0.06 -8.54 -12.03
CA GLU A 140 -0.77 -8.68 -13.24
C GLU A 140 -0.25 -7.78 -14.37
N HIS A 141 0.13 -6.54 -14.05
CA HIS A 141 0.73 -5.63 -15.03
C HIS A 141 2.05 -6.17 -15.58
N LEU A 142 2.93 -6.70 -14.72
CA LEU A 142 4.16 -7.35 -15.16
C LEU A 142 3.90 -8.60 -16.00
N ARG A 143 2.88 -9.40 -15.66
CA ARG A 143 2.48 -10.57 -16.45
C ARG A 143 2.04 -10.17 -17.86
N GLN A 144 1.22 -9.13 -18.00
CA GLN A 144 0.82 -8.60 -19.31
C GLN A 144 2.03 -8.10 -20.11
N GLN A 145 2.95 -7.35 -19.49
CA GLN A 145 4.17 -6.91 -20.18
C GLN A 145 5.02 -8.08 -20.68
N VAL A 146 5.14 -9.16 -19.90
CA VAL A 146 5.87 -10.37 -20.32
C VAL A 146 5.16 -11.07 -21.48
N GLU A 147 3.83 -11.14 -21.45
CA GLU A 147 3.01 -11.73 -22.52
C GLU A 147 3.14 -10.93 -23.83
N GLU A 148 3.07 -9.60 -23.77
CA GLU A 148 3.30 -8.71 -24.91
C GLU A 148 4.71 -8.88 -25.50
N LEU A 149 5.74 -8.92 -24.65
CA LEU A 149 7.12 -9.18 -25.09
C LEU A 149 7.30 -10.58 -25.69
N GLY A 150 6.57 -11.57 -25.18
CA GLY A 150 6.51 -12.91 -25.75
C GLY A 150 5.94 -12.92 -27.17
N HIS A 151 4.81 -12.25 -27.39
CA HIS A 151 4.18 -12.13 -28.71
C HIS A 151 5.03 -11.34 -29.71
N VAL A 152 5.74 -10.29 -29.28
CA VAL A 152 6.70 -9.57 -30.15
C VAL A 152 7.81 -10.52 -30.61
N ARG A 153 8.31 -11.37 -29.71
CA ARG A 153 9.37 -12.34 -30.04
C ARG A 153 8.88 -13.44 -30.99
N GLU A 154 7.63 -13.88 -30.85
CA GLU A 154 7.00 -14.83 -31.78
C GLU A 154 6.73 -14.21 -33.16
N ALA A 155 6.32 -12.94 -33.21
CA ALA A 155 6.16 -12.19 -34.45
C ALA A 155 7.50 -12.00 -35.18
N ASP A 156 8.59 -11.68 -34.45
CA ASP A 156 9.94 -11.60 -35.01
C ASP A 156 10.45 -12.95 -35.55
N VAL A 157 10.08 -14.05 -34.90
CA VAL A 157 10.45 -15.41 -35.34
C VAL A 157 9.62 -15.82 -36.56
N GLN A 158 8.32 -15.51 -36.59
CA GLN A 158 7.45 -15.79 -37.75
C GLN A 158 7.76 -14.90 -38.97
N GLN A 159 8.16 -13.65 -38.75
CA GLN A 159 8.61 -12.77 -39.83
C GLN A 159 9.97 -13.22 -40.41
N LYS A 160 10.84 -13.85 -39.59
CA LYS A 160 12.06 -14.51 -40.07
C LYS A 160 11.82 -15.86 -40.74
N SER A 161 10.78 -16.62 -40.37
CA SER A 161 10.40 -17.86 -41.08
C SER A 161 9.56 -17.61 -42.34
N GLY A 162 8.95 -16.43 -42.48
CA GLY A 162 8.21 -16.01 -43.68
C GLY A 162 9.10 -15.55 -44.84
N ILE A 163 10.41 -15.40 -44.61
CA ILE A 163 11.43 -15.20 -45.65
C ILE A 163 12.42 -16.36 -45.56
N GLU A 164 11.91 -17.59 -45.51
CA GLU A 164 12.71 -18.77 -45.85
C GLU A 164 12.62 -19.01 -47.37
N GLN A 165 13.15 -18.05 -48.15
CA GLN A 165 13.93 -18.49 -49.30
C GLN A 165 15.12 -19.22 -48.70
N ARG A 166 15.10 -20.55 -48.79
CA ARG A 166 16.24 -21.44 -48.59
C ARG A 166 17.53 -20.72 -49.03
N PRO A 167 18.42 -20.28 -48.11
CA PRO A 167 19.72 -19.85 -48.55
C PRO A 167 20.39 -21.08 -49.14
N ALA A 168 21.06 -20.90 -50.28
CA ALA A 168 21.88 -21.94 -50.89
C ALA A 168 22.76 -22.57 -49.80
N PRO A 169 23.00 -23.89 -49.83
CA PRO A 169 23.86 -24.52 -48.85
C PRO A 169 25.20 -23.80 -48.92
N VAL A 170 25.59 -23.14 -47.83
CA VAL A 170 26.92 -22.56 -47.70
C VAL A 170 27.85 -23.75 -47.89
N GLU A 171 28.61 -23.76 -48.98
CA GLU A 171 29.61 -24.79 -49.25
C GLU A 171 30.58 -24.78 -48.07
N GLY A 172 30.35 -25.69 -47.13
CA GLY A 172 31.34 -26.04 -46.13
C GLY A 172 32.59 -26.48 -46.87
N LEU A 173 33.75 -26.01 -46.40
CA LEU A 173 35.08 -26.35 -46.90
C LEU A 173 35.11 -27.82 -47.29
N ARG A 174 35.22 -28.08 -48.59
CA ARG A 174 35.29 -29.45 -49.10
C ARG A 174 36.67 -30.00 -48.77
N ALA A 175 36.80 -31.32 -48.64
CA ALA A 175 38.11 -31.94 -48.38
C ALA A 175 39.18 -31.52 -49.41
N ALA A 176 38.77 -31.22 -50.66
CA ALA A 176 39.64 -30.70 -51.70
C ALA A 176 40.21 -29.29 -51.42
N ASP A 177 39.54 -28.47 -50.58
CA ASP A 177 40.02 -27.15 -50.19
C ASP A 177 41.17 -27.24 -49.16
N LEU A 178 41.25 -28.36 -48.42
CA LEU A 178 42.38 -28.65 -47.51
C LEU A 178 43.62 -29.11 -48.28
N ASP A 179 43.45 -29.84 -49.39
CA ASP A 179 44.55 -30.28 -50.26
C ASP A 179 45.18 -29.14 -51.07
N ALA A 180 44.48 -28.01 -51.22
CA ALA A 180 44.97 -26.80 -51.88
C ALA A 180 45.92 -25.97 -50.98
N ILE A 181 46.00 -26.27 -49.68
CA ILE A 181 46.88 -25.55 -48.76
C ILE A 181 48.31 -26.04 -48.95
N SER A 182 49.23 -25.13 -49.26
CA SER A 182 50.62 -25.53 -49.48
C SER A 182 51.23 -26.17 -48.22
N PRO A 183 52.03 -27.24 -48.37
CA PRO A 183 52.68 -27.90 -47.23
C PRO A 183 53.58 -26.95 -46.42
N GLN A 184 54.12 -25.89 -47.03
CA GLN A 184 54.90 -24.87 -46.32
C GLN A 184 54.03 -24.03 -45.38
N VAL A 185 52.81 -23.68 -45.80
CA VAL A 185 51.87 -22.91 -44.97
C VAL A 185 51.43 -23.72 -43.75
N LEU A 186 51.15 -25.01 -43.94
CA LEU A 186 50.81 -25.92 -42.83
C LEU A 186 51.99 -26.09 -41.86
N ARG A 187 53.22 -26.17 -42.39
CA ARG A 187 54.43 -26.29 -41.56
C ARG A 187 54.70 -25.01 -40.76
N GLU A 188 54.60 -23.83 -41.38
CA GLU A 188 54.73 -22.55 -40.67
C GLU A 188 53.64 -22.37 -39.60
N TYR A 189 52.40 -22.77 -39.91
CA TYR A 189 51.31 -22.70 -38.96
C TYR A 189 51.53 -23.63 -37.76
N ALA A 190 51.96 -24.87 -38.02
CA ALA A 190 52.28 -25.83 -36.97
C ALA A 190 53.44 -25.33 -36.09
N GLU A 191 54.50 -24.79 -36.69
CA GLU A 191 55.63 -24.21 -35.94
C GLU A 191 55.21 -23.01 -35.09
N ARG A 192 54.38 -22.11 -35.65
CA ARG A 192 53.88 -20.94 -34.93
C ARG A 192 53.01 -21.37 -33.74
N ARG A 193 52.17 -22.39 -33.93
CA ARG A 193 51.30 -22.95 -32.89
C ARG A 193 52.07 -23.69 -31.79
N ILE A 194 53.14 -24.41 -32.14
CA ILE A 194 54.03 -25.06 -31.17
C ILE A 194 54.77 -23.99 -30.33
N ARG A 195 55.24 -22.89 -30.95
CA ARG A 195 55.87 -21.78 -30.22
C ARG A 195 54.90 -21.03 -29.31
N GLU A 196 53.64 -20.90 -29.70
CA GLU A 196 52.60 -20.30 -28.86
C GLU A 196 52.24 -21.20 -27.67
N GLN A 197 52.17 -22.52 -27.88
CA GLN A 197 51.92 -23.47 -26.79
C GLN A 197 53.08 -23.52 -25.79
N SER A 198 54.33 -23.47 -26.26
CA SER A 198 55.49 -23.46 -25.35
C SER A 198 55.66 -22.15 -24.58
N ARG A 199 55.10 -21.03 -25.08
CA ARG A 199 55.02 -19.76 -24.34
C ARG A 199 53.92 -19.74 -23.27
N ASN A 200 52.87 -20.55 -23.44
CA ASN A 200 51.71 -20.57 -22.55
C ASN A 200 51.72 -21.70 -21.50
N THR A 201 52.74 -22.54 -21.47
CA THR A 201 52.96 -23.46 -20.34
C THR A 201 53.66 -22.72 -19.20
N THR A 202 52.90 -22.07 -18.32
CA THR A 202 53.39 -21.76 -16.97
C THR A 202 53.59 -23.08 -16.25
N PHE A 203 54.83 -23.38 -15.87
CA PHE A 203 55.18 -24.52 -15.02
C PHE A 203 54.49 -24.32 -13.66
N ILE A 204 53.30 -24.87 -13.48
CA ILE A 204 52.70 -25.03 -12.14
C ILE A 204 53.41 -26.22 -11.52
N GLY A 205 54.58 -25.95 -10.93
CA GLY A 205 55.27 -26.89 -10.07
C GLY A 205 54.47 -27.08 -8.79
N HIS A 206 53.98 -28.30 -8.57
CA HIS A 206 53.59 -28.74 -7.24
C HIS A 206 54.77 -29.47 -6.59
N ARG A 207 55.22 -28.87 -5.47
CA ARG A 207 56.26 -29.25 -4.51
C ARG A 207 57.69 -28.84 -4.84
#